data_AF-A0A931GWY5-F1
#
_entry.id   AF-A0A931GWY5-F1
#
_cell.length_a   1.000
_cell.length_b   1.000
_cell.length_c   1.000
_cell.angle_alpha   90.00
_cell.angle_beta   90.00
_cell.angle_gamma   90.00
#
_symmetry.space_group_name_H-M   'P 1'
#
loop_
_entity.id
_entity.type
_entity.pdbx_description
1 polymer ?
#
loop_
_entity_poly.entity_id
_entity_poly.type
_entity_poly.pdbx_seq_one_letter_code
_entity_poly.pdbx_strand_id
1 'polypeptide(L)'
;MNDKINFKNLETFPKGVKQLTLTSLKYYQHLCWYVRFRYYHPKTATWKLMIRKIGVNSKGLSLSERKKQLIALHDAVEFKLIYQGWNPIDNTYSIQQPTEDYDLDSLKAMPLTTALQFAYDKKKADWSPKTRQDYASMLKYLKEAAVLLMINFKPIEEIKRVHCRLMLDKVKEHRNLSNKGYNKYRETLSSFFQSWKNLK
;
A
#
# COMPACT_ATOMS: atom_id res chain seq x y z
N MET A 1 23.36 3.60 0.25
CA MET A 1 23.40 4.90 -0.45
C MET A 1 22.19 5.71 0.01
N ASN A 2 22.36 6.94 0.48
CA ASN A 2 21.25 7.80 0.89
C ASN A 2 20.46 8.19 -0.37
N ASP A 3 19.41 7.44 -0.71
CA ASP A 3 18.45 7.85 -1.73
C ASP A 3 17.79 9.15 -1.27
N LYS A 4 18.24 10.26 -1.85
CA LYS A 4 17.65 11.57 -1.61
C LYS A 4 16.19 11.50 -2.02
N ILE A 5 15.31 11.60 -1.02
CA ILE A 5 13.87 11.72 -1.22
C ILE A 5 13.63 12.90 -2.18
N ASN A 6 13.17 12.62 -3.40
CA ASN A 6 12.97 13.62 -4.46
C ASN A 6 11.68 14.43 -4.27
N PHE A 7 11.08 14.41 -3.08
CA PHE A 7 9.90 15.19 -2.76
C PHE A 7 9.97 15.77 -1.34
N LYS A 8 9.19 16.83 -1.08
CA LYS A 8 9.01 17.42 0.25
C LYS A 8 7.63 18.04 0.40
N ASN A 9 7.24 18.30 1.65
CA ASN A 9 6.01 18.99 2.02
C ASN A 9 4.74 18.31 1.46
N LEU A 10 4.67 16.98 1.55
CA LEU A 10 3.45 16.25 1.22
C LEU A 10 2.37 16.57 2.26
N GLU A 11 1.34 17.28 1.82
CA GLU A 11 0.28 17.80 2.68
C GLU A 11 -1.08 17.74 1.98
N THR A 12 -2.14 17.68 2.78
CA THR A 12 -3.52 17.88 2.31
C THR A 12 -3.92 19.35 2.44
N PHE A 13 -4.90 19.77 1.64
CA PHE A 13 -5.73 20.93 1.90
C PHE A 13 -7.19 20.46 1.99
N PRO A 14 -7.86 20.63 3.14
CA PRO A 14 -7.40 21.29 4.37
C PRO A 14 -6.20 20.59 5.04
N LYS A 15 -5.33 21.37 5.70
CA LYS A 15 -4.13 20.82 6.36
C LYS A 15 -4.52 19.99 7.58
N GLY A 16 -3.88 18.83 7.76
CA GLY A 16 -4.17 17.94 8.87
C GLY A 16 -5.57 17.31 8.78
N VAL A 17 -6.03 16.96 7.57
CA VAL A 17 -7.41 16.46 7.38
C VAL A 17 -7.73 15.24 8.24
N LYS A 18 -6.74 14.40 8.56
CA LYS A 18 -6.90 13.22 9.44
C LYS A 18 -7.44 13.64 10.82
N GLN A 19 -6.93 14.74 11.36
CA GLN A 19 -7.25 15.26 12.69
C GLN A 19 -8.51 16.15 12.74
N LEU A 20 -8.97 16.70 11.61
CA LEU A 20 -10.11 17.61 11.58
C LEU A 20 -11.46 16.89 11.78
N THR A 21 -12.34 17.48 12.59
CA THR A 21 -13.73 17.02 12.75
C THR A 21 -14.60 17.43 11.53
N LEU A 22 -15.75 16.77 11.34
CA LEU A 22 -16.68 17.16 10.26
C LEU A 22 -17.19 18.60 10.42
N THR A 23 -17.36 19.06 11.66
CA THR A 23 -17.75 20.45 11.96
C THR A 23 -16.69 21.43 11.48
N SER A 24 -15.41 21.19 11.79
CA SER A 24 -14.30 22.02 11.32
C SER A 24 -14.19 22.01 9.79
N LEU A 25 -14.51 20.89 9.15
CA LEU A 25 -14.45 20.74 7.69
C LEU A 25 -15.55 21.51 6.95
N LYS A 26 -16.64 21.91 7.62
CA LYS A 26 -17.68 22.76 7.01
C LYS A 26 -17.12 24.09 6.51
N TYR A 27 -16.15 24.68 7.21
CA TYR A 27 -15.48 25.92 6.78
C TYR A 27 -14.85 25.78 5.38
N TYR A 28 -14.36 24.59 5.05
CA TYR A 28 -13.69 24.32 3.79
C TYR A 28 -14.61 23.72 2.71
N GLN A 29 -15.92 23.61 2.97
CA GLN A 29 -16.83 22.88 2.09
C GLN A 29 -16.90 23.46 0.67
N HIS A 30 -16.81 24.79 0.55
CA HIS A 30 -16.86 25.51 -0.72
C HIS A 30 -15.51 25.60 -1.43
N LEU A 31 -14.41 25.20 -0.77
CA LEU A 31 -13.07 25.29 -1.31
C LEU A 31 -12.70 24.01 -2.06
N CYS A 32 -11.73 24.09 -2.97
CA CYS A 32 -11.15 22.92 -3.63
C CYS A 32 -10.22 22.17 -2.66
N TRP A 33 -10.43 20.87 -2.50
CA TRP A 33 -9.62 19.99 -1.67
C TRP A 33 -8.58 19.28 -2.51
N TYR A 34 -7.37 19.12 -1.99
CA TYR A 34 -6.26 18.57 -2.77
C TYR A 34 -5.12 18.03 -1.91
N VAL A 35 -4.29 17.20 -2.52
CA VAL A 35 -2.98 16.82 -2.00
C VAL A 35 -1.94 17.65 -2.76
N ARG A 36 -1.00 18.25 -2.04
CA ARG A 36 0.12 19.00 -2.63
C ARG A 36 1.44 18.50 -2.09
N PHE A 37 2.49 18.64 -2.89
CA PHE A 37 3.87 18.39 -2.51
C PHE A 37 4.81 19.12 -3.48
N ARG A 38 6.07 19.28 -3.11
CA ARG A 38 7.12 19.74 -4.03
C ARG A 38 7.94 18.54 -4.49
N TYR A 39 8.18 18.42 -5.78
CA TYR A 39 9.03 17.38 -6.37
C TYR A 39 10.28 18.01 -6.98
N TYR A 40 11.44 17.41 -6.75
CA TYR A 40 12.72 17.88 -7.28
C TYR A 40 12.94 17.31 -8.68
N HIS A 41 13.08 18.18 -9.68
CA HIS A 41 13.38 17.77 -11.04
C HIS A 41 14.89 17.66 -11.23
N PRO A 42 15.46 16.47 -11.49
CA PRO A 42 16.92 16.31 -11.59
C PRO A 42 17.51 17.05 -12.81
N LYS A 43 16.86 16.99 -13.98
CA LYS A 43 17.36 17.67 -15.20
C LYS A 43 17.36 19.20 -15.11
N THR A 44 16.37 19.80 -14.45
CA THR A 44 16.25 21.27 -14.34
C THR A 44 16.71 21.80 -12.99
N ALA A 45 17.20 20.93 -12.09
CA ALA A 45 17.62 21.24 -10.72
C ALA A 45 16.64 22.10 -9.90
N THR A 46 15.34 22.04 -10.20
CA THR A 46 14.31 22.92 -9.61
C THR A 46 13.21 22.14 -8.91
N TRP A 47 12.65 22.75 -7.86
CA TRP A 47 11.50 22.22 -7.13
C TRP A 47 10.20 22.66 -7.79
N LYS A 48 9.40 21.71 -8.29
CA LYS A 48 8.09 21.98 -8.88
C LYS A 48 6.97 21.65 -7.89
N LEU A 49 5.96 22.52 -7.81
CA LEU A 49 4.77 22.29 -7.00
C LEU A 49 3.82 21.34 -7.74
N MET A 50 3.48 20.22 -7.11
CA MET A 50 2.54 19.23 -7.61
C MET A 50 1.24 19.33 -6.82
N ILE A 51 0.10 19.37 -7.51
CA ILE A 51 -1.24 19.40 -6.91
C ILE A 51 -2.08 18.30 -7.53
N ARG A 52 -2.73 17.47 -6.69
CA ARG A 52 -3.63 16.39 -7.11
C ARG A 52 -5.02 16.58 -6.49
N LYS A 53 -6.04 16.56 -7.34
CA LYS A 53 -7.44 16.88 -7.00
C LYS A 53 -8.43 15.74 -7.31
N ILE A 54 -7.94 14.62 -7.81
CA ILE A 54 -8.74 13.55 -8.43
C ILE A 54 -9.72 12.95 -7.41
N GLY A 55 -10.99 12.84 -7.78
CA GLY A 55 -12.07 12.25 -6.96
C GLY A 55 -12.58 13.18 -5.85
N VAL A 56 -11.68 13.87 -5.14
CA VAL A 56 -12.00 14.63 -3.91
C VAL A 56 -12.94 15.84 -4.13
N ASN A 57 -13.18 16.26 -5.37
CA ASN A 57 -14.03 17.42 -5.67
C ASN A 57 -15.24 17.07 -6.54
N SER A 58 -15.61 15.79 -6.63
CA SER A 58 -16.77 15.36 -7.40
C SER A 58 -18.08 15.92 -6.84
N LYS A 59 -19.01 16.27 -7.73
CA LYS A 59 -20.35 16.73 -7.36
C LYS A 59 -21.09 15.64 -6.58
N GLY A 60 -21.84 16.02 -5.55
CA GLY A 60 -22.67 15.10 -4.76
C GLY A 60 -21.95 14.38 -3.61
N LEU A 61 -20.64 14.57 -3.42
CA LEU A 61 -19.93 13.98 -2.27
C LEU A 61 -20.28 14.69 -0.95
N SER A 62 -20.63 13.91 0.07
CA SER A 62 -20.73 14.41 1.44
C SER A 62 -19.34 14.80 1.99
N LEU A 63 -19.30 15.66 3.02
CA LEU A 63 -18.05 16.04 3.68
C LEU A 63 -17.28 14.83 4.25
N SER A 64 -17.99 13.80 4.70
CA SER A 64 -17.41 12.57 5.23
C SER A 64 -16.72 11.76 4.12
N GLU A 65 -17.40 11.57 2.99
CA GLU A 65 -16.82 10.87 1.83
C GLU A 65 -15.64 11.65 1.25
N ARG A 66 -15.77 12.98 1.18
CA ARG A 66 -14.71 13.87 0.73
C ARG A 66 -13.46 13.75 1.62
N LYS A 67 -13.64 13.68 2.95
CA LYS A 67 -12.56 13.41 3.91
C LYS A 67 -11.90 12.06 3.65
N LYS A 68 -12.69 10.99 3.51
CA LYS A 68 -12.18 9.64 3.23
C LYS A 68 -11.37 9.60 1.93
N GLN A 69 -11.88 10.24 0.87
CA GLN A 69 -11.19 10.28 -0.43
C GLN A 69 -9.91 11.11 -0.38
N LEU A 70 -9.88 12.23 0.35
CA LEU A 70 -8.67 13.04 0.48
C LEU A 70 -7.56 12.28 1.24
N ILE A 71 -7.94 11.55 2.29
CA ILE A 71 -7.02 10.68 3.03
C ILE A 71 -6.49 9.56 2.12
N ALA A 72 -7.37 8.86 1.42
CA ALA A 72 -6.98 7.80 0.49
C ALA A 72 -6.07 8.34 -0.64
N LEU A 73 -6.34 9.53 -1.17
CA LEU A 73 -5.50 10.17 -2.18
C LEU A 73 -4.12 10.52 -1.62
N HIS A 74 -4.04 11.03 -0.40
CA HIS A 74 -2.78 11.33 0.28
C HIS A 74 -1.93 10.07 0.40
N ASP A 75 -2.49 9.01 0.97
CA ASP A 75 -1.78 7.75 1.23
C ASP A 75 -1.37 7.07 -0.10
N ALA A 76 -2.19 7.18 -1.16
CA ALA A 76 -1.83 6.69 -2.49
C ALA A 76 -0.68 7.49 -3.15
N VAL A 77 -0.65 8.81 -2.97
CA VAL A 77 0.43 9.68 -3.49
C VAL A 77 1.73 9.40 -2.74
N GLU A 78 1.67 9.31 -1.42
CA GLU A 78 2.80 8.93 -0.57
C GLU A 78 3.37 7.59 -1.02
N PHE A 79 2.49 6.60 -1.24
CA PHE A 79 2.91 5.28 -1.67
C PHE A 79 3.66 5.31 -3.01
N LYS A 80 3.10 6.02 -3.99
CA LYS A 80 3.70 6.18 -5.32
C LYS A 80 5.08 6.82 -5.24
N LEU A 81 5.21 7.88 -4.45
CA LEU A 81 6.46 8.64 -4.33
C LEU A 81 7.55 7.85 -3.60
N ILE A 82 7.21 7.18 -2.50
CA ILE A 82 8.18 6.50 -1.64
C ILE A 82 8.53 5.11 -2.18
N TYR A 83 7.52 4.30 -2.51
CA TYR A 83 7.73 2.87 -2.77
C TYR A 83 7.74 2.49 -4.25
N GLN A 84 7.19 3.34 -5.13
CA GLN A 84 7.20 3.08 -6.58
C GLN A 84 8.18 3.98 -7.33
N GLY A 85 8.85 4.91 -6.64
CA GLY A 85 9.74 5.89 -7.26
C GLY A 85 9.03 6.67 -8.36
N TRP A 86 7.75 6.99 -8.15
CA TRP A 86 6.95 7.70 -9.13
C TRP A 86 7.49 9.12 -9.33
N ASN A 87 7.87 9.42 -10.57
CA ASN A 87 8.16 10.77 -11.00
C ASN A 87 6.86 11.40 -11.54
N PRO A 88 6.28 12.39 -10.85
CA PRO A 88 4.99 12.96 -11.21
C PRO A 88 5.09 13.97 -12.37
N ILE A 89 6.30 14.35 -12.79
CA ILE A 89 6.54 15.33 -13.86
C ILE A 89 6.40 14.68 -15.23
N ASP A 90 7.04 13.53 -15.42
CA ASP A 90 6.97 12.73 -16.66
C ASP A 90 6.04 11.52 -16.53
N ASN A 91 5.44 11.32 -15.35
CA ASN A 91 4.58 10.20 -15.02
C ASN A 91 5.26 8.83 -15.20
N THR A 92 6.56 8.76 -14.93
CA THR A 92 7.35 7.51 -14.95
C THR A 92 7.49 6.90 -13.56
N TYR A 93 7.89 5.63 -13.49
CA TYR A 93 8.14 4.91 -12.24
C TYR A 93 9.57 4.39 -12.30
N SER A 94 10.39 4.78 -11.33
CA SER A 94 11.82 4.42 -11.28
C SER A 94 12.07 3.14 -10.47
N ILE A 95 11.14 2.77 -9.59
CA ILE A 95 11.18 1.46 -8.92
C ILE A 95 10.34 0.52 -9.77
N GLN A 96 11.02 -0.22 -10.64
CA GLN A 96 10.45 -1.38 -11.32
C GLN A 96 10.10 -2.44 -10.27
N GLN A 97 9.15 -3.31 -10.59
CA GLN A 97 8.83 -4.50 -9.77
C GLN A 97 10.13 -5.21 -9.33
N PRO A 98 10.15 -5.81 -8.13
CA PRO A 98 11.36 -6.21 -7.41
C PRO A 98 12.41 -6.90 -8.31
N THR A 99 13.55 -6.24 -8.57
CA THR A 99 14.74 -6.86 -9.15
C THR A 99 15.63 -7.46 -8.06
N GLU A 100 16.48 -8.41 -8.42
CA GLU A 100 17.06 -9.45 -7.55
C GLU A 100 18.08 -8.99 -6.49
N ASP A 101 18.39 -7.69 -6.38
CA ASP A 101 19.41 -7.13 -5.48
C ASP A 101 18.79 -6.32 -4.31
N TYR A 102 18.01 -6.96 -3.44
CA TYR A 102 17.64 -6.33 -2.17
C TYR A 102 18.73 -6.58 -1.13
N ASP A 103 19.17 -5.54 -0.42
CA ASP A 103 19.91 -5.74 0.82
C ASP A 103 18.98 -6.38 1.88
N LEU A 104 19.57 -7.12 2.81
CA LEU A 104 18.85 -7.94 3.78
C LEU A 104 17.97 -7.10 4.74
N ASP A 105 18.29 -5.83 4.94
CA ASP A 105 17.55 -4.93 5.82
C ASP A 105 16.37 -4.28 5.09
N SER A 106 16.51 -3.98 3.80
CA SER A 106 15.42 -3.54 2.92
C SER A 106 14.33 -4.62 2.77
N LEU A 107 14.72 -5.89 2.77
CA LEU A 107 13.82 -7.03 2.81
C LEU A 107 13.02 -7.09 4.12
N LYS A 108 13.68 -6.91 5.27
CA LYS A 108 13.03 -6.95 6.59
C LYS A 108 12.05 -5.79 6.81
N ALA A 109 12.38 -4.61 6.31
CA ALA A 109 11.57 -3.41 6.41
C ALA A 109 10.36 -3.42 5.45
N MET A 110 10.28 -4.40 4.53
CA MET A 110 9.25 -4.45 3.50
C MET A 110 7.84 -4.54 4.11
N PRO A 111 6.88 -3.69 3.68
CA PRO A 111 5.49 -3.78 4.13
C PRO A 111 4.88 -5.17 3.86
N LEU A 112 4.08 -5.68 4.79
CA LEU A 112 3.47 -7.02 4.70
C LEU A 112 2.83 -7.32 3.33
N THR A 113 2.03 -6.40 2.77
CA THR A 113 1.34 -6.68 1.50
C THR A 113 2.31 -6.74 0.31
N THR A 114 3.37 -5.92 0.32
CA THR A 114 4.47 -5.99 -0.64
C THR A 114 5.25 -7.29 -0.45
N ALA A 115 5.51 -7.68 0.80
CA ALA A 115 6.24 -8.89 1.12
C ALA A 115 5.50 -10.17 0.68
N LEU A 116 4.17 -10.20 0.82
CA LEU A 116 3.34 -11.30 0.31
C LEU A 116 3.33 -11.34 -1.23
N GLN A 117 3.32 -10.17 -1.89
CA GLN A 117 3.41 -10.09 -3.35
C GLN A 117 4.76 -10.61 -3.85
N PHE A 118 5.85 -10.16 -3.23
CA PHE A 118 7.20 -10.61 -3.53
C PHE A 118 7.33 -12.15 -3.40
N ALA A 119 6.82 -12.73 -2.31
CA ALA A 119 6.84 -14.18 -2.11
C ALA A 119 6.04 -14.95 -3.18
N TYR A 120 4.92 -14.39 -3.64
CA TYR A 120 4.15 -14.95 -4.76
C TYR A 120 4.93 -14.84 -6.07
N ASP A 121 5.50 -13.68 -6.37
CA ASP A 121 6.22 -13.45 -7.62
C ASP A 121 7.48 -14.30 -7.74
N LYS A 122 8.17 -14.56 -6.63
CA LYS A 122 9.31 -15.48 -6.58
C LYS A 122 8.90 -16.93 -6.88
N LYS A 123 7.75 -17.37 -6.38
CA LYS A 123 7.30 -18.77 -6.51
C LYS A 123 6.48 -19.05 -7.77
N LYS A 124 5.83 -18.05 -8.36
CA LYS A 124 4.93 -18.26 -9.50
C LYS A 124 5.65 -18.80 -10.73
N ALA A 125 6.96 -18.55 -10.87
CA ALA A 125 7.75 -19.06 -11.99
C ALA A 125 7.62 -20.58 -12.13
N ASP A 126 7.70 -21.30 -11.01
CA ASP A 126 7.70 -22.77 -10.94
C ASP A 126 6.29 -23.38 -10.94
N TRP A 127 5.24 -22.56 -10.92
CA TRP A 127 3.87 -23.04 -10.76
C TRP A 127 3.15 -23.25 -12.09
N SER A 128 2.30 -24.27 -12.14
CA SER A 128 1.35 -24.44 -13.25
C SER A 128 0.33 -23.29 -13.28
N PRO A 129 -0.27 -22.97 -14.45
CA PRO A 129 -1.22 -21.86 -14.57
C PRO A 129 -2.38 -21.92 -13.57
N LYS A 130 -2.92 -23.12 -13.31
CA LYS A 130 -3.99 -23.31 -12.33
C LYS A 130 -3.54 -22.98 -10.91
N THR A 131 -2.32 -23.39 -10.55
CA THR A 131 -1.73 -23.10 -9.24
C THR A 131 -1.49 -21.60 -9.08
N ARG A 132 -0.96 -20.93 -10.11
CA ARG A 132 -0.80 -19.46 -10.12
C ARG A 132 -2.12 -18.76 -9.85
N GLN A 133 -3.19 -19.15 -10.54
CA GLN A 133 -4.52 -18.56 -10.36
C GLN A 133 -5.07 -18.78 -8.95
N ASP A 134 -4.94 -19.99 -8.40
CA ASP A 134 -5.39 -20.30 -7.04
C ASP A 134 -4.66 -19.45 -6.00
N TYR A 135 -3.33 -19.39 -6.10
CA TYR A 135 -2.50 -18.61 -5.18
C TYR A 135 -2.71 -17.10 -5.34
N ALA A 136 -2.92 -16.60 -6.56
CA ALA A 136 -3.24 -15.18 -6.80
C ALA A 136 -4.58 -14.80 -6.14
N SER A 137 -5.59 -15.66 -6.25
CA SER A 137 -6.89 -15.47 -5.60
C SER A 137 -6.75 -15.44 -4.08
N MET A 138 -6.00 -16.39 -3.49
CA MET A 138 -5.77 -16.42 -2.05
C MET A 138 -4.95 -15.21 -1.57
N LEU A 139 -3.93 -14.80 -2.31
CA LEU A 139 -3.12 -13.62 -2.03
C LEU A 139 -3.98 -12.35 -1.99
N LYS A 140 -4.91 -12.18 -2.93
CA LYS A 140 -5.84 -11.04 -2.94
C LYS A 140 -6.58 -10.92 -1.60
N TYR A 141 -7.22 -11.99 -1.15
CA TYR A 141 -7.99 -11.96 0.10
C TYR A 141 -7.11 -11.82 1.35
N LEU A 142 -5.89 -12.37 1.34
CA LEU A 142 -4.94 -12.14 2.42
C LEU A 142 -4.53 -10.66 2.52
N LYS A 143 -4.30 -9.99 1.38
CA LYS A 143 -4.00 -8.54 1.37
C LYS A 143 -5.19 -7.71 1.83
N GLU A 144 -6.40 -8.05 1.39
CA GLU A 144 -7.62 -7.39 1.86
C GLU A 144 -7.79 -7.54 3.38
N ALA A 145 -7.58 -8.74 3.93
CA ALA A 145 -7.61 -8.96 5.38
C ALA A 145 -6.55 -8.14 6.12
N ALA A 146 -5.33 -8.04 5.58
CA ALA A 146 -4.28 -7.20 6.16
C ALA A 146 -4.66 -5.71 6.19
N VAL A 147 -5.35 -5.22 5.15
CA VAL A 147 -5.87 -3.83 5.10
C VAL A 147 -6.97 -3.62 6.12
N LEU A 148 -7.93 -4.56 6.24
CA LEU A 148 -9.01 -4.48 7.21
C LEU A 148 -8.50 -4.48 8.66
N LEU A 149 -7.39 -5.16 8.92
CA LEU A 149 -6.73 -5.21 10.22
C LEU A 149 -5.72 -4.08 10.43
N MET A 150 -5.54 -3.18 9.45
CA MET A 150 -4.58 -2.07 9.46
C MET A 150 -3.12 -2.52 9.71
N ILE A 151 -2.77 -3.75 9.32
CA ILE A 151 -1.40 -4.30 9.43
C ILE A 151 -0.71 -4.41 8.07
N ASN A 152 -1.36 -3.99 6.99
CA ASN A 152 -0.84 -4.06 5.62
C ASN A 152 0.48 -3.30 5.43
N PHE A 153 0.70 -2.24 6.21
CA PHE A 153 1.93 -1.42 6.18
C PHE A 153 3.00 -1.87 7.18
N LYS A 154 2.67 -2.81 8.08
CA LYS A 154 3.60 -3.25 9.11
C LYS A 154 4.80 -3.96 8.46
N PRO A 155 6.05 -3.68 8.87
CA PRO A 155 7.22 -4.37 8.34
C PRO A 155 7.11 -5.88 8.54
N ILE A 156 7.54 -6.68 7.56
CA ILE A 156 7.42 -8.14 7.59
C ILE A 156 8.15 -8.76 8.77
N GLU A 157 9.26 -8.17 9.22
CA GLU A 157 10.00 -8.63 10.40
C GLU A 157 9.21 -8.49 11.70
N GLU A 158 8.31 -7.51 11.77
CA GLU A 158 7.48 -7.28 12.95
C GLU A 158 6.17 -8.08 12.92
N ILE A 159 5.97 -8.93 11.90
CA ILE A 159 4.80 -9.77 11.77
C ILE A 159 4.96 -11.01 12.66
N LYS A 160 4.15 -11.03 13.73
CA LYS A 160 4.05 -12.14 14.68
C LYS A 160 2.97 -13.13 14.26
N ARG A 161 3.04 -14.36 14.82
CA ARG A 161 2.06 -15.43 14.61
C ARG A 161 0.61 -14.99 14.88
N VAL A 162 0.40 -14.09 15.84
CA VAL A 162 -0.93 -13.55 16.17
C VAL A 162 -1.54 -12.76 15.01
N HIS A 163 -0.74 -11.97 14.27
CA HIS A 163 -1.23 -11.22 13.10
C HIS A 163 -1.67 -12.18 11.99
N CYS A 164 -0.89 -13.23 11.74
CA CYS A 164 -1.24 -14.25 10.75
C CYS A 164 -2.56 -14.95 11.11
N ARG A 165 -2.78 -15.24 12.40
CA ARG A 165 -4.04 -15.84 12.87
C ARG A 165 -5.23 -14.90 12.66
N LEU A 166 -5.09 -13.64 13.06
CA LEU A 166 -6.12 -12.63 12.85
C LEU A 166 -6.46 -12.45 11.37
N MET A 167 -5.46 -12.47 10.48
CA MET A 167 -5.69 -12.42 9.03
C MET A 167 -6.52 -13.61 8.55
N LEU A 168 -6.14 -14.83 8.95
CA LEU A 168 -6.87 -16.04 8.54
C LEU A 168 -8.31 -16.03 9.06
N ASP A 169 -8.51 -15.57 10.29
CA ASP A 169 -9.84 -15.45 10.89
C ASP A 169 -10.68 -14.41 10.13
N LYS A 170 -10.08 -13.27 9.75
CA LYS A 170 -10.75 -12.25 8.94
C LYS A 170 -11.09 -12.74 7.53
N VAL A 171 -10.20 -13.53 6.89
CA VAL A 171 -10.50 -14.15 5.60
C VAL A 171 -11.62 -15.18 5.75
N LYS A 172 -11.61 -16.00 6.81
CA LYS A 172 -12.67 -16.99 7.08
C LYS A 172 -14.03 -16.32 7.20
N GLU A 173 -14.11 -15.25 7.98
CA GLU A 173 -15.32 -14.43 8.15
C GLU A 173 -15.76 -13.84 6.80
N HIS A 174 -14.85 -13.21 6.06
CA HIS A 174 -15.18 -12.51 4.82
C HIS A 174 -15.61 -13.45 3.68
N ARG A 175 -15.05 -14.66 3.62
CA ARG A 175 -15.25 -15.63 2.54
C ARG A 175 -16.14 -16.81 2.93
N ASN A 176 -16.64 -16.81 4.16
CA ASN A 176 -17.38 -17.93 4.76
C ASN A 176 -16.67 -19.28 4.52
N LEU A 177 -15.38 -19.36 4.83
CA LEU A 177 -14.57 -20.52 4.48
C LEU A 177 -14.95 -21.76 5.29
N SER A 178 -15.02 -22.91 4.61
CA SER A 178 -14.99 -24.22 5.27
C SER A 178 -13.63 -24.46 5.94
N ASN A 179 -13.56 -25.44 6.84
CA ASN A 179 -12.30 -25.83 7.48
C ASN A 179 -11.21 -26.22 6.45
N LYS A 180 -11.60 -26.89 5.36
CA LYS A 180 -10.70 -27.20 4.25
C LYS A 180 -10.19 -25.93 3.56
N GLY A 181 -11.07 -24.96 3.32
CA GLY A 181 -10.69 -23.66 2.77
C GLY A 181 -9.72 -22.92 3.67
N TYR A 182 -10.03 -22.82 4.97
CA TYR A 182 -9.16 -22.21 5.97
C TYR A 182 -7.75 -22.81 5.96
N ASN A 183 -7.64 -24.14 5.92
CA ASN A 183 -6.35 -24.82 5.89
C ASN A 183 -5.56 -24.49 4.62
N LYS A 184 -6.21 -24.40 3.45
CA LYS A 184 -5.54 -24.01 2.21
C LYS A 184 -4.96 -22.58 2.28
N TYR A 185 -5.68 -21.64 2.90
CA TYR A 185 -5.18 -20.29 3.15
C TYR A 185 -4.02 -20.28 4.15
N ARG A 186 -4.11 -21.07 5.22
CA ARG A 186 -3.05 -21.23 6.22
C ARG A 186 -1.77 -21.77 5.59
N GLU A 187 -1.87 -22.81 4.76
CA GLU A 187 -0.75 -23.38 4.01
C GLU A 187 -0.13 -22.36 3.06
N THR A 188 -0.97 -21.62 2.33
CA THR A 188 -0.53 -20.56 1.42
C THR A 188 0.26 -19.47 2.16
N LEU A 189 -0.28 -18.99 3.28
CA LEU A 189 0.39 -17.98 4.11
C LEU A 189 1.71 -18.52 4.67
N SER A 190 1.72 -19.75 5.17
CA SER A 190 2.94 -20.41 5.65
C SER A 190 3.99 -20.54 4.55
N SER A 191 3.57 -20.91 3.34
CA SER A 191 4.44 -21.02 2.16
C SER A 191 5.09 -19.67 1.82
N PHE A 192 4.34 -18.57 1.89
CA PHE A 192 4.90 -17.22 1.69
C PHE A 192 5.91 -16.85 2.77
N PHE A 193 5.59 -17.06 4.06
CA PHE A 193 6.52 -16.76 5.16
C PHE A 193 7.77 -17.67 5.17
N GLN A 194 7.68 -18.90 4.67
CA GLN A 194 8.85 -19.76 4.53
C GLN A 194 9.85 -19.19 3.51
N SER A 195 9.35 -18.60 2.41
CA SER A 195 10.21 -17.91 1.44
C SER A 195 11.00 -16.76 2.09
N TRP A 196 10.46 -16.13 3.13
CA TRP A 196 11.12 -15.08 3.90
C TRP A 196 12.14 -15.61 4.92
N LYS A 197 11.86 -16.74 5.58
CA LYS A 197 12.81 -17.36 6.51
C LYS A 197 14.08 -17.83 5.83
N ASN A 198 13.97 -18.28 4.57
CA ASN A 198 15.12 -18.74 3.79
C ASN A 198 15.99 -17.57 3.26
N LEU A 199 15.61 -16.31 3.52
CA LEU A 199 16.38 -15.11 3.17
C LEU A 199 17.12 -14.51 4.38
N LYS A 200 16.94 -15.09 5.58
CA LYS A 200 17.71 -14.77 6.80
C LYS A 200 18.90 -15.71 6.91
#